data_AF-A0A409VQY8-F1
#
_entry.id   AF-A0A409VQY8-F1
#
_cell.length_a   1.000
_cell.length_b   1.000
_cell.length_c   1.000
_cell.angle_alpha   90.00
_cell.angle_beta   90.00
_cell.angle_gamma   90.00
#
_symmetry.space_group_name_H-M   'P 1'
#
loop_
_entity.id
_entity.type
_entity.pdbx_description
1 polymer ?
#
loop_
_entity_poly.entity_id
_entity_poly.type
_entity_poly.pdbx_seq_one_letter_code
_entity_poly.pdbx_strand_id
1 'polypeptide(L)'
;MLPQEVKEEILTYLWDDKRSLKRCALTARAFVDPAQKLLLAKIALQAPFEFSRKTKQSKFTASRFEKLLKSKPRICQYVEHLEIHDTDGEWLPKDASVLRILPLLVKLKALDVEYNKFSMQRPGMLPASFFTAVLSAIHRPCFEYLSLSEFPKELIKHGQHLTHLSFCEFTSQKLSPISCSNCTAKLSLDSLNIRYLPDGYQQESFLQTLRNNIEIKKIRRLFASATDSM
;
A
#
# COMPACT_ATOMS: atom_id res chain seq x y z
N MET A 1 33.08 21.70 8.59
CA MET A 1 32.17 20.82 7.83
C MET A 1 31.21 20.18 8.82
N LEU A 2 29.90 20.14 8.53
CA LEU A 2 28.95 19.44 9.40
C LEU A 2 29.11 17.91 9.26
N PRO A 3 28.94 17.14 10.35
CA PRO A 3 28.82 15.68 10.31
C PRO A 3 27.71 15.23 9.36
N GLN A 4 27.80 14.00 8.85
CA GLN A 4 26.85 13.49 7.85
C GLN A 4 25.46 13.26 8.47
N GLU A 5 25.43 12.81 9.72
CA GLU A 5 24.23 12.56 10.52
C GLU A 5 23.42 13.85 10.70
N VAL A 6 24.12 14.97 10.95
CA VAL A 6 23.47 16.28 11.09
C VAL A 6 22.86 16.75 9.77
N LYS A 7 23.51 16.46 8.64
CA LYS A 7 22.95 16.79 7.32
C LYS A 7 21.72 15.95 6.99
N GLU A 8 21.76 14.67 7.33
CA GLU A 8 20.64 13.75 7.14
C GLU A 8 19.45 14.20 7.98
N GLU A 9 19.68 14.54 9.25
CA GLU A 9 18.65 15.07 10.15
C GLU A 9 18.05 16.39 9.64
N ILE A 10 18.86 17.32 9.13
CA ILE A 10 18.31 18.55 8.53
C ILE A 10 17.41 18.23 7.34
N LEU A 11 17.77 17.25 6.52
CA LEU A 11 16.96 16.86 5.36
C LEU A 11 15.69 16.11 5.75
N THR A 12 15.64 15.42 6.91
CA THR A 12 14.41 14.74 7.35
C THR A 12 13.28 15.73 7.62
N TYR A 13 13.57 16.98 8.01
CA TYR A 13 12.56 18.04 8.12
C TYR A 13 11.94 18.45 6.78
N LEU A 14 12.53 18.07 5.64
CA LEU A 14 12.03 18.35 4.29
C LEU A 14 11.32 17.16 3.65
N TRP A 15 10.93 16.14 4.43
CA TRP A 15 10.40 14.87 3.93
C TRP A 15 9.18 15.02 2.99
N ASP A 16 8.36 16.06 3.17
CA ASP A 16 7.19 16.38 2.35
C ASP A 16 7.48 17.42 1.25
N ASP A 17 8.53 18.23 1.39
CA ASP A 17 8.97 19.21 0.39
C ASP A 17 9.92 18.60 -0.66
N LYS A 18 9.31 17.87 -1.60
CA LYS A 18 10.02 17.27 -2.76
C LYS A 18 10.75 18.32 -3.61
N ARG A 19 10.34 19.59 -3.61
CA ARG A 19 11.00 20.64 -4.41
C ARG A 19 12.32 21.04 -3.76
N SER A 20 12.31 21.26 -2.45
CA SER A 20 13.52 21.59 -1.70
C SER A 20 14.50 20.42 -1.68
N LEU A 21 14.04 19.18 -1.47
CA LEU A 21 14.91 17.99 -1.53
C LEU A 21 15.63 17.86 -2.88
N LYS A 22 14.93 18.10 -4.01
CA LYS A 22 15.56 18.10 -5.35
C LYS A 22 16.64 19.17 -5.47
N ARG A 23 16.41 20.37 -4.92
CA ARG A 23 17.40 21.45 -4.92
C ARG A 23 18.60 21.06 -4.07
N CYS A 24 18.40 20.54 -2.86
CA CYS A 24 19.47 20.07 -1.98
C CYS A 24 20.35 19.02 -2.67
N ALA A 25 19.75 18.05 -3.37
CA ALA A 25 20.48 17.04 -4.14
C ALA A 25 21.38 17.64 -5.23
N LEU A 26 21.02 18.79 -5.80
CA LEU A 26 21.80 19.49 -6.83
C LEU A 26 22.85 20.44 -6.25
N THR A 27 22.68 20.90 -5.01
CA THR A 27 23.58 21.88 -4.37
C THR A 27 24.94 21.27 -4.02
N ALA A 28 24.98 20.06 -3.46
CA ALA A 28 26.23 19.44 -3.03
C ALA A 28 26.16 17.90 -3.06
N ARG A 29 27.29 17.25 -3.37
CA ARG A 29 27.39 15.77 -3.43
C ARG A 29 26.98 15.09 -2.12
N ALA A 30 27.29 15.71 -0.98
CA ALA A 30 26.96 15.20 0.35
C ALA A 30 25.44 15.11 0.62
N PHE A 31 24.61 15.84 -0.13
CA PHE A 31 23.15 15.81 0.00
C PHE A 31 22.47 14.89 -1.03
N VAL A 32 23.20 14.40 -2.04
CA VAL A 32 22.61 13.61 -3.13
C VAL A 32 21.94 12.35 -2.59
N ASP A 33 22.67 11.51 -1.87
CA ASP A 33 22.14 10.23 -1.38
C ASP A 33 21.03 10.41 -0.32
N PRO A 34 21.20 11.23 0.73
CA PRO A 34 20.13 11.51 1.69
C PRO A 34 18.86 12.08 1.06
N ALA A 35 18.99 13.04 0.14
CA ALA A 35 17.83 13.63 -0.53
C ALA A 35 17.14 12.62 -1.46
N GLN A 36 17.91 11.76 -2.15
CA GLN A 36 17.34 10.69 -2.99
C GLN A 36 16.56 9.66 -2.16
N LYS A 37 17.07 9.27 -1.00
CA LYS A 37 16.34 8.38 -0.06
C LYS A 37 14.96 8.94 0.25
N LEU A 38 14.88 10.21 0.65
CA LEU A 38 13.61 10.87 0.99
C LEU A 38 12.71 11.08 -0.23
N LEU A 39 13.28 11.48 -1.38
CA LEU A 39 12.51 11.69 -2.62
C LEU A 39 11.85 10.41 -3.14
N LEU A 40 12.51 9.27 -2.95
CA LEU A 40 12.08 7.96 -3.44
C LEU A 40 11.41 7.10 -2.37
N ALA A 41 11.38 7.56 -1.11
CA ALA A 41 10.71 6.89 0.00
C ALA A 41 9.24 6.58 -0.28
N LYS A 42 8.55 7.51 -0.95
CA LYS A 42 7.13 7.40 -1.27
C LYS A 42 6.88 7.54 -2.78
N ILE A 43 6.40 6.45 -3.38
CA ILE A 43 6.04 6.37 -4.80
C ILE A 43 4.54 6.19 -4.94
N ALA A 44 3.90 7.03 -5.76
CA ALA A 44 2.50 6.89 -6.12
C ALA A 44 2.38 6.49 -7.60
N LEU A 45 1.70 5.38 -7.84
CA LEU A 45 1.38 4.86 -9.16
C LEU A 45 -0.05 5.25 -9.53
N GLN A 46 -0.24 5.61 -10.79
CA GLN A 46 -1.53 6.04 -11.30
C GLN A 46 -1.82 5.38 -12.65
N ALA A 47 -3.10 5.46 -13.04
CA ALA A 47 -3.59 4.94 -14.30
C ALA A 47 -2.76 5.41 -15.51
N PRO A 48 -2.42 4.49 -16.44
CA PRO A 48 -1.91 4.87 -17.76
C PRO A 48 -2.90 5.80 -18.49
N PHE A 49 -2.37 6.61 -19.41
CA PHE A 49 -3.17 7.58 -20.17
C PHE A 49 -4.37 6.93 -20.88
N GLU A 50 -4.19 5.72 -21.41
CA GLU A 50 -5.24 4.94 -22.09
C GLU A 50 -6.46 4.65 -21.21
N PHE A 51 -6.29 4.62 -19.89
CA PHE A 51 -7.36 4.38 -18.92
C PHE A 51 -7.85 5.66 -18.24
N SER A 52 -7.19 6.81 -18.48
CA SER A 52 -7.54 8.06 -17.80
C SER A 52 -8.37 8.98 -18.69
N ARG A 53 -9.69 8.97 -18.51
CA ARG A 53 -10.60 9.88 -19.23
C ARG A 53 -10.47 11.34 -18.81
N LYS A 54 -9.97 11.59 -17.58
CA LYS A 54 -9.98 12.91 -16.93
C LYS A 54 -8.66 13.68 -16.98
N THR A 55 -7.51 13.02 -17.20
CA THR A 55 -6.21 13.71 -17.12
C THR A 55 -5.35 13.49 -18.36
N LYS A 56 -5.07 14.58 -19.08
CA LYS A 56 -4.21 14.59 -20.29
C LYS A 56 -2.69 14.56 -20.00
N GLN A 57 -2.27 14.42 -18.74
CA GLN A 57 -0.86 14.48 -18.37
C GLN A 57 -0.28 13.08 -18.12
N SER A 58 0.97 12.89 -18.54
CA SER A 58 1.75 11.66 -18.33
C SER A 58 1.96 11.43 -16.84
N LYS A 59 1.20 10.50 -16.27
CA LYS A 59 1.33 10.07 -14.87
C LYS A 59 2.44 9.00 -14.74
N PHE A 60 2.99 8.85 -13.54
CA PHE A 60 4.00 7.84 -13.25
C PHE A 60 3.31 6.46 -13.10
N THR A 61 3.39 5.62 -14.14
CA THR A 61 2.68 4.33 -14.21
C THR A 61 3.49 3.17 -13.65
N ALA A 62 2.82 2.06 -13.33
CA ALA A 62 3.48 0.83 -12.88
C ALA A 62 4.48 0.29 -13.92
N SER A 63 4.12 0.25 -15.21
CA SER A 63 5.03 -0.17 -16.28
C SER A 63 6.28 0.73 -16.40
N ARG A 64 6.12 2.05 -16.28
CA ARG A 64 7.25 2.99 -16.31
C ARG A 64 8.16 2.78 -15.09
N PHE A 65 7.55 2.56 -13.93
CA PHE A 65 8.29 2.27 -12.71
C PHE A 65 9.04 0.94 -12.80
N GLU A 66 8.42 -0.11 -13.33
CA GLU A 66 9.08 -1.39 -13.57
C GLU A 66 10.33 -1.23 -14.46
N LYS A 67 10.21 -0.52 -15.59
CA LYS A 67 11.36 -0.21 -16.46
C LYS A 67 12.45 0.57 -15.72
N LEU A 68 12.06 1.51 -14.86
CA LEU A 68 12.98 2.25 -14.02
C LEU A 68 13.71 1.33 -13.01
N LEU A 69 13.00 0.43 -12.35
CA LEU A 69 13.61 -0.53 -11.41
C LEU A 69 14.56 -1.49 -12.12
N LYS A 70 14.22 -1.95 -13.33
CA LYS A 70 15.12 -2.79 -14.15
C LYS A 70 16.41 -2.08 -14.52
N SER A 71 16.32 -0.80 -14.90
CA SER A 71 17.49 0.01 -15.27
C SER A 71 18.29 0.52 -14.08
N LYS A 72 17.64 0.75 -12.93
CA LYS A 72 18.24 1.29 -11.70
C LYS A 72 17.76 0.51 -10.47
N PRO A 73 18.26 -0.72 -10.25
CA PRO A 73 17.79 -1.59 -9.17
C PRO A 73 17.98 -1.01 -7.76
N ARG A 74 18.94 -0.09 -7.58
CA ARG A 74 19.17 0.57 -6.28
C ARG A 74 17.94 1.32 -5.76
N ILE A 75 17.06 1.79 -6.64
CA ILE A 75 15.83 2.49 -6.25
C ILE A 75 14.94 1.61 -5.36
N CYS A 76 14.92 0.30 -5.58
CA CYS A 76 14.16 -0.64 -4.77
C CYS A 76 14.47 -0.57 -3.27
N GLN A 77 15.69 -0.16 -2.91
CA GLN A 77 16.15 -0.06 -1.52
C GLN A 77 15.68 1.22 -0.83
N TYR A 78 15.19 2.21 -1.58
CA TYR A 78 14.72 3.47 -1.03
C TYR A 78 13.21 3.53 -0.86
N VAL A 79 12.46 2.69 -1.57
CA VAL A 79 10.99 2.75 -1.58
C VAL A 79 10.43 2.09 -0.32
N GLU A 80 9.87 2.90 0.56
CA GLU A 80 9.27 2.47 1.82
C GLU A 80 7.73 2.50 1.76
N HIS A 81 7.15 3.34 0.91
CA HIS A 81 5.71 3.49 0.75
C HIS A 81 5.34 3.47 -0.73
N LEU A 82 4.49 2.52 -1.11
CA LEU A 82 3.88 2.45 -2.44
C LEU A 82 2.39 2.77 -2.34
N GLU A 83 1.95 3.78 -3.09
CA GLU A 83 0.53 4.09 -3.29
C GLU A 83 0.13 3.67 -4.71
N ILE A 84 -1.04 3.08 -4.86
CA ILE A 84 -1.60 2.63 -6.13
C ILE A 84 -3.01 3.19 -6.24
N HIS A 85 -3.23 4.09 -7.20
CA HIS A 85 -4.54 4.70 -7.42
C HIS A 85 -5.17 4.19 -8.72
N ASP A 86 -6.24 3.42 -8.57
CA ASP A 86 -7.14 3.00 -9.64
C ASP A 86 -8.57 3.43 -9.30
N THR A 87 -8.80 4.74 -9.36
CA THR A 87 -10.08 5.38 -9.05
C THR A 87 -11.20 5.06 -10.03
N ASP A 88 -10.88 4.48 -11.18
CA ASP A 88 -11.86 4.07 -12.20
C ASP A 88 -12.06 2.54 -12.19
N GLY A 89 -11.15 1.79 -11.55
CA GLY A 89 -11.20 0.34 -11.39
C GLY A 89 -10.83 -0.45 -12.66
N GLU A 90 -10.21 0.21 -13.65
CA GLU A 90 -10.05 -0.32 -15.00
C GLU A 90 -8.65 -0.87 -15.30
N TRP A 91 -7.61 -0.30 -14.70
CA TRP A 91 -6.22 -0.53 -15.15
C TRP A 91 -5.46 -1.53 -14.28
N LEU A 92 -5.67 -1.51 -12.97
CA LEU A 92 -4.92 -2.34 -12.03
C LEU A 92 -5.15 -3.85 -12.27
N PRO A 93 -6.37 -4.32 -12.58
CA PRO A 93 -6.59 -5.74 -12.92
C PRO A 93 -5.88 -6.18 -14.21
N LYS A 94 -5.56 -5.24 -15.11
CA LYS A 94 -4.96 -5.50 -16.42
C LYS A 94 -3.43 -5.31 -16.44
N ASP A 95 -2.89 -4.56 -15.49
CA ASP A 95 -1.46 -4.24 -15.46
C ASP A 95 -0.66 -5.22 -14.59
N ALA A 96 -0.05 -6.21 -15.25
CA ALA A 96 0.83 -7.18 -14.60
C ALA A 96 2.14 -6.58 -14.05
N SER A 97 2.46 -5.32 -14.33
CA SER A 97 3.68 -4.66 -13.85
C SER A 97 3.68 -4.51 -12.34
N VAL A 98 2.51 -4.28 -11.73
CA VAL A 98 2.37 -4.17 -10.26
C VAL A 98 2.80 -5.48 -9.57
N LEU A 99 2.40 -6.61 -10.14
CA LEU A 99 2.79 -7.93 -9.65
C LEU A 99 4.31 -8.16 -9.70
N ARG A 100 4.97 -7.58 -10.70
CA ARG A 100 6.42 -7.71 -10.90
C ARG A 100 7.23 -6.78 -10.01
N ILE A 101 6.72 -5.59 -9.68
CA ILE A 101 7.45 -4.62 -8.85
C ILE A 101 7.36 -4.93 -7.35
N LEU A 102 6.21 -5.42 -6.84
CA LEU A 102 6.00 -5.63 -5.40
C LEU A 102 7.09 -6.53 -4.77
N PRO A 103 7.49 -7.67 -5.38
CA PRO A 103 8.57 -8.49 -4.86
C PRO A 103 9.91 -7.75 -4.75
N LEU A 104 10.19 -6.79 -5.63
CA LEU A 104 11.45 -6.08 -5.70
C LEU A 104 11.62 -5.03 -4.59
N LEU A 105 10.52 -4.51 -4.04
CA LEU A 105 10.54 -3.43 -3.04
C LEU A 105 10.84 -3.97 -1.64
N VAL A 106 12.07 -4.44 -1.43
CA VAL A 106 12.49 -5.14 -0.20
C VAL A 106 12.42 -4.30 1.09
N LYS A 107 12.37 -2.96 0.97
CA LYS A 107 12.22 -2.02 2.09
C LYS A 107 10.80 -1.47 2.23
N LEU A 108 9.83 -2.02 1.50
CA LEU A 108 8.44 -1.60 1.57
C LEU A 108 7.89 -1.83 2.97
N LYS A 109 7.45 -0.74 3.61
CA LYS A 109 6.80 -0.69 4.91
C LYS A 109 5.30 -0.44 4.80
N ALA A 110 4.89 0.28 3.75
CA ALA A 110 3.50 0.70 3.56
C ALA A 110 3.03 0.43 2.12
N LEU A 111 1.85 -0.16 2.00
CA LEU A 111 1.12 -0.28 0.73
C LEU A 111 -0.27 0.32 0.90
N ASP A 112 -0.61 1.27 0.03
CA ASP A 112 -1.96 1.81 -0.10
C ASP A 112 -2.49 1.54 -1.51
N VAL A 113 -3.64 0.90 -1.59
CA VAL A 113 -4.30 0.54 -2.84
C VAL A 113 -5.70 1.11 -2.81
N GLU A 114 -5.85 2.25 -3.47
CA GLU A 114 -7.12 2.89 -3.68
C GLU A 114 -7.73 2.35 -4.98
N TYR A 115 -8.76 1.54 -4.83
CA TYR A 115 -9.49 0.89 -5.91
C TYR A 115 -10.97 1.19 -5.76
N ASN A 116 -11.55 1.97 -6.67
CA ASN A 116 -12.94 2.39 -6.56
C ASN A 116 -13.86 1.45 -7.34
N LYS A 117 -14.75 0.77 -6.61
CA LYS A 117 -15.74 -0.11 -7.21
C LYS A 117 -17.03 0.56 -7.69
N PHE A 118 -17.27 1.80 -7.27
CA PHE A 118 -18.53 2.50 -7.53
C PHE A 118 -18.58 3.15 -8.91
N SER A 119 -17.61 2.88 -9.79
CA SER A 119 -17.77 3.24 -11.19
C SER A 119 -18.94 2.42 -11.77
N MET A 120 -19.84 3.08 -12.51
CA MET A 120 -21.04 2.44 -13.06
C MET A 120 -20.74 1.28 -14.03
N GLN A 121 -19.46 1.07 -14.37
CA GLN A 121 -18.97 -0.04 -15.17
C GLN A 121 -18.37 -1.04 -14.20
N ARG A 122 -18.99 -2.23 -14.04
CA ARG A 122 -18.53 -3.28 -13.12
C ARG A 122 -17.00 -3.41 -13.16
N PRO A 123 -16.30 -2.91 -12.12
CA PRO A 123 -14.85 -2.97 -12.05
C PRO A 123 -14.41 -4.43 -12.14
N GLY A 124 -13.31 -4.69 -12.84
CA GLY A 124 -12.75 -6.04 -12.88
C GLY A 124 -12.19 -6.38 -11.50
N MET A 125 -12.66 -7.44 -10.85
CA MET A 125 -12.10 -7.88 -9.57
C MET A 125 -10.57 -7.99 -9.66
N LEU A 126 -9.87 -7.55 -8.61
CA LEU A 126 -8.42 -7.71 -8.55
C LEU A 126 -8.05 -9.19 -8.66
N PRO A 127 -7.08 -9.56 -9.52
CA PRO A 127 -6.75 -10.95 -9.75
C PRO A 127 -6.16 -11.60 -8.49
N ALA A 128 -6.36 -12.90 -8.30
CA ALA A 128 -5.81 -13.63 -7.13
C ALA A 128 -4.26 -13.53 -7.04
N SER A 129 -3.59 -13.38 -8.19
CA SER A 129 -2.15 -13.12 -8.26
C SER A 129 -1.74 -11.80 -7.60
N PHE A 130 -2.59 -10.78 -7.62
CA PHE A 130 -2.36 -9.52 -6.91
C PHE A 130 -2.30 -9.75 -5.41
N PHE A 131 -3.31 -10.42 -4.85
CA PHE A 131 -3.31 -10.70 -3.41
C PHE A 131 -2.20 -11.67 -3.00
N THR A 132 -1.76 -12.55 -3.89
CA THR A 132 -0.56 -13.39 -3.65
C THR A 132 0.70 -12.53 -3.53
N ALA A 133 0.85 -11.51 -4.37
CA ALA A 133 1.95 -10.56 -4.29
C ALA A 133 1.87 -9.69 -3.02
N VAL A 134 0.68 -9.22 -2.65
CA VAL A 134 0.43 -8.50 -1.39
C VAL A 134 0.77 -9.38 -0.19
N LEU A 135 0.30 -10.64 -0.19
CA LEU A 135 0.59 -11.62 0.86
C LEU A 135 2.10 -11.81 1.07
N SER A 136 2.85 -11.91 -0.03
CA SER A 136 4.31 -12.02 0.01
C SER A 136 4.99 -10.76 0.58
N ALA A 137 4.38 -9.58 0.40
CA ALA A 137 4.88 -8.34 0.95
C ALA A 137 4.59 -8.21 2.45
N ILE A 138 3.38 -8.53 2.91
CA ILE A 138 3.00 -8.39 4.33
C ILE A 138 3.67 -9.40 5.26
N HIS A 139 4.23 -10.49 4.74
CA HIS A 139 5.05 -11.41 5.54
C HIS A 139 6.45 -10.88 5.84
N ARG A 140 6.84 -9.73 5.28
CA ARG A 140 8.13 -9.11 5.57
C ARG A 140 8.07 -8.42 6.93
N PRO A 141 9.13 -8.55 7.74
CA PRO A 141 9.14 -8.00 9.11
C PRO A 141 9.11 -6.48 9.18
N CYS A 142 9.48 -5.79 8.09
CA CYS A 142 9.41 -4.32 8.02
C CYS A 142 8.06 -3.80 7.49
N PHE A 143 7.11 -4.67 7.16
CA PHE A 143 5.84 -4.26 6.59
C PHE A 143 4.84 -3.93 7.70
N GLU A 144 4.48 -2.65 7.82
CA GLU A 144 3.78 -2.08 8.97
C GLU A 144 2.37 -1.58 8.63
N TYR A 145 2.17 -1.08 7.40
CA TYR A 145 0.93 -0.43 6.99
C TYR A 145 0.33 -1.07 5.74
N LEU A 146 -0.92 -1.53 5.83
CA LEU A 146 -1.69 -1.99 4.69
C LEU A 146 -3.02 -1.22 4.59
N SER A 147 -3.26 -0.60 3.44
CA SER A 147 -4.54 -0.03 3.07
C SER A 147 -5.02 -0.62 1.75
N LEU A 148 -6.20 -1.25 1.75
CA LEU A 148 -6.83 -1.81 0.55
C LEU A 148 -8.29 -1.37 0.49
N SER A 149 -8.75 -0.81 -0.62
CA SER A 149 -10.20 -0.60 -0.78
C SER A 149 -10.98 -1.91 -0.65
N GLU A 150 -10.48 -2.97 -1.28
CA GLU A 150 -11.04 -4.32 -1.19
C GLU A 150 -10.13 -5.24 -0.40
N PHE A 151 -10.60 -5.68 0.77
CA PHE A 151 -9.81 -6.53 1.64
C PHE A 151 -10.33 -7.97 1.66
N PRO A 152 -9.61 -8.96 1.10
CA PRO A 152 -10.01 -10.35 1.19
C PRO A 152 -10.05 -10.82 2.64
N LYS A 153 -11.16 -11.43 3.05
CA LYS A 153 -11.34 -11.95 4.43
C LYS A 153 -10.22 -12.87 4.87
N GLU A 154 -9.66 -13.65 3.95
CA GLU A 154 -8.57 -14.59 4.26
C GLU A 154 -7.24 -13.87 4.58
N LEU A 155 -7.04 -12.65 4.06
CA LEU A 155 -5.80 -11.89 4.24
C LEU A 155 -5.60 -11.44 5.71
N ILE A 156 -6.69 -11.33 6.49
CA ILE A 156 -6.66 -10.88 7.89
C ILE A 156 -5.86 -11.81 8.83
N LYS A 157 -5.61 -13.05 8.39
CA LYS A 157 -4.84 -14.04 9.16
C LYS A 157 -3.33 -13.81 9.05
N HIS A 158 -2.90 -12.90 8.18
CA HIS A 158 -1.51 -12.72 7.79
C HIS A 158 -0.98 -11.34 8.16
N GLY A 159 0.35 -11.20 8.21
CA GLY A 159 1.02 -9.93 8.48
C GLY A 159 1.07 -9.60 9.97
N GLN A 160 1.65 -10.50 10.78
CA GLN A 160 1.79 -10.34 12.24
C GLN A 160 2.54 -9.06 12.66
N HIS A 161 3.30 -8.47 11.73
CA HIS A 161 4.06 -7.24 11.92
C HIS A 161 3.27 -5.97 11.57
N LEU A 162 2.06 -6.10 11.02
CA LEU A 162 1.21 -4.96 10.72
C LEU A 162 0.86 -4.22 12.02
N THR A 163 1.10 -2.92 12.02
CA THR A 163 0.67 -1.99 13.08
C THR A 163 -0.57 -1.21 12.64
N HIS A 164 -0.76 -1.06 11.33
CA HIS A 164 -1.83 -0.28 10.74
C HIS A 164 -2.55 -1.06 9.64
N LEU A 165 -3.85 -1.20 9.79
CA LEU A 165 -4.72 -1.81 8.79
C LEU A 165 -5.87 -0.87 8.45
N SER A 166 -6.04 -0.58 7.16
CA SER A 166 -7.15 0.19 6.63
C SER A 166 -7.83 -0.58 5.52
N PHE A 167 -9.15 -0.60 5.49
CA PHE A 167 -9.86 -1.06 4.31
C PHE A 167 -11.24 -0.44 4.16
N CYS A 168 -11.76 -0.46 2.93
CA CYS A 168 -13.11 0.01 2.67
C CYS A 168 -14.12 -1.11 2.94
N GLU A 169 -14.00 -2.25 2.26
CA GLU A 169 -14.92 -3.37 2.38
C GLU A 169 -14.20 -4.72 2.49
N PHE A 170 -14.87 -5.73 3.05
CA PHE A 170 -14.41 -7.12 2.95
C PHE A 170 -14.93 -7.79 1.69
N THR A 171 -14.06 -8.57 1.06
CA THR A 171 -14.45 -9.43 -0.05
C THR A 171 -14.38 -10.90 0.37
N SER A 172 -15.28 -11.71 -0.18
CA SER A 172 -15.27 -13.18 -0.04
C SER A 172 -14.33 -13.84 -1.07
N GLN A 173 -13.40 -13.07 -1.65
CA GLN A 173 -12.45 -13.60 -2.61
C GLN A 173 -11.52 -14.58 -1.91
N LYS A 174 -11.51 -15.82 -2.41
CA LYS A 174 -10.59 -16.85 -1.94
C LYS A 174 -9.19 -16.52 -2.42
N LEU A 175 -8.24 -16.60 -1.50
CA LEU A 175 -6.83 -16.59 -1.82
C LEU A 175 -6.44 -17.99 -2.29
N SER A 176 -5.38 -18.07 -3.09
CA SER A 176 -4.74 -19.35 -3.38
C SER A 176 -4.36 -20.00 -2.04
N PRO A 177 -4.57 -21.32 -1.87
CA PRO A 177 -4.24 -22.03 -0.63
C PRO A 177 -2.73 -21.96 -0.40
N ILE A 178 -2.30 -20.94 0.31
CA ILE A 178 -0.92 -20.75 0.72
C ILE A 178 -0.86 -21.19 2.16
N SER A 179 -0.22 -22.32 2.41
CA SER A 179 0.04 -22.81 3.75
C SER A 179 1.07 -21.92 4.44
N CYS A 180 0.62 -20.81 5.04
CA CYS A 180 1.46 -20.04 5.98
C CYS A 180 1.42 -20.74 7.34
N SER A 181 2.43 -21.55 7.66
CA SER A 181 2.58 -22.17 8.98
C SER A 181 2.82 -21.12 10.09
N ASN A 182 3.37 -19.96 9.73
CA ASN A 182 3.76 -18.93 10.68
C ASN A 182 2.60 -17.99 11.06
N CYS A 183 1.44 -18.16 10.42
CA CYS A 183 0.32 -17.23 10.52
C CYS A 183 -0.79 -17.71 11.45
N THR A 184 -0.43 -18.11 12.66
CA THR A 184 -1.36 -18.69 13.65
C THR A 184 -1.78 -17.69 14.73
N ALA A 185 -0.96 -16.68 14.99
CA ALA A 185 -1.24 -15.64 15.98
C ALA A 185 -2.22 -14.58 15.45
N LYS A 186 -3.00 -13.99 16.36
CA LYS A 186 -3.85 -12.84 16.06
C LYS A 186 -3.00 -11.60 15.75
N LEU A 187 -3.52 -10.72 14.90
CA LEU A 187 -2.90 -9.43 14.58
C LEU A 187 -2.95 -8.48 15.77
N SER A 188 -1.82 -7.87 16.08
CA SER A 188 -1.66 -6.86 17.13
C SER A 188 -1.55 -5.47 16.48
N LEU A 189 -2.69 -4.88 16.13
CA LEU A 189 -2.75 -3.58 15.44
C LEU A 189 -2.77 -2.42 16.43
N ASP A 190 -2.06 -1.33 16.12
CA ASP A 190 -2.19 -0.04 16.78
C ASP A 190 -3.35 0.79 16.21
N SER A 191 -3.59 0.69 14.90
CA SER A 191 -4.67 1.40 14.21
C SER A 191 -5.45 0.47 13.29
N LEU A 192 -6.79 0.54 13.40
CA LEU A 192 -7.72 -0.13 12.50
C LEU A 192 -8.69 0.90 11.92
N ASN A 193 -8.77 0.98 10.60
CA ASN A 193 -9.70 1.85 9.88
C ASN A 193 -10.61 1.02 8.96
N ILE A 194 -11.91 1.10 9.16
CA ILE A 194 -12.94 0.38 8.41
C ILE A 194 -13.89 1.42 7.82
N ARG A 195 -13.91 1.59 6.49
CA ARG A 195 -14.78 2.62 5.89
C ARG A 195 -16.23 2.20 5.69
N TYR A 196 -16.47 0.92 5.43
CA TYR A 196 -17.83 0.40 5.24
C TYR A 196 -18.02 -0.86 6.09
N LEU A 197 -18.94 -0.77 7.04
CA LEU A 197 -19.43 -1.94 7.76
C LEU A 197 -20.48 -2.65 6.91
N PRO A 198 -20.43 -3.99 6.80
CA PRO A 198 -21.47 -4.72 6.11
C PRO A 198 -22.79 -4.63 6.88
N ASP A 199 -23.89 -4.38 6.17
CA ASP A 199 -25.22 -4.26 6.77
C ASP A 199 -25.89 -5.61 7.04
N GLY A 200 -26.84 -5.60 8.00
CA GLY A 200 -27.73 -6.72 8.29
C GLY A 200 -27.02 -7.99 8.75
N TYR A 201 -27.46 -9.14 8.23
CA TYR A 201 -27.01 -10.47 8.67
C TYR A 201 -25.50 -10.74 8.52
N GLN A 202 -24.80 -9.97 7.68
CA GLN A 202 -23.36 -10.17 7.49
C GLN A 202 -22.52 -9.52 8.60
N GLN A 203 -23.07 -8.56 9.34
CA GLN A 203 -22.36 -7.80 10.37
C GLN A 203 -21.81 -8.70 11.48
N GLU A 204 -22.59 -9.66 11.97
CA GLU A 204 -22.14 -10.58 13.02
C GLU A 204 -20.98 -11.45 12.54
N SER A 205 -21.08 -12.02 11.34
CA SER A 205 -20.02 -12.84 10.75
C SER A 205 -18.72 -12.06 10.55
N PHE A 206 -18.85 -10.77 10.18
CA PHE A 206 -17.75 -9.84 10.04
C PHE A 206 -17.08 -9.56 11.39
N LEU A 207 -17.88 -9.20 12.41
CA LEU A 207 -17.37 -8.91 13.76
C LEU A 207 -16.70 -10.13 14.37
N GLN A 208 -17.28 -11.32 14.17
CA GLN A 208 -16.68 -12.57 14.61
C GLN A 208 -15.33 -12.82 13.92
N THR A 209 -15.25 -12.54 12.61
CA THR A 209 -13.99 -12.63 11.85
C THR A 209 -12.94 -11.69 12.42
N LEU A 210 -13.28 -10.43 12.71
CA LEU A 210 -12.36 -9.49 13.35
C LEU A 210 -11.90 -9.97 14.72
N ARG A 211 -12.84 -10.40 15.59
CA ARG A 211 -12.54 -10.90 16.95
C ARG A 211 -11.64 -12.14 16.94
N ASN A 212 -11.81 -13.01 15.95
CA ASN A 212 -11.03 -14.23 15.82
C ASN A 212 -9.59 -13.95 15.35
N ASN A 213 -9.36 -12.89 14.59
CA ASN A 213 -8.07 -12.67 13.93
C ASN A 213 -7.32 -11.43 14.44
N ILE A 214 -7.94 -10.55 15.20
CA ILE A 214 -7.32 -9.31 15.70
C ILE A 214 -7.40 -9.25 17.23
N GLU A 215 -6.30 -8.84 17.87
CA GLU A 215 -6.22 -8.52 19.29
C GLU A 215 -6.84 -7.14 19.58
N ILE A 216 -8.17 -7.07 19.62
CA ILE A 216 -8.92 -5.80 19.75
C ILE A 216 -8.45 -4.95 20.95
N LYS A 217 -8.00 -5.58 22.04
CA LYS A 217 -7.52 -4.88 23.24
C LYS A 217 -6.26 -4.04 23.02
N LYS A 218 -5.50 -4.29 21.95
CA LYS A 218 -4.28 -3.55 21.62
C LYS A 218 -4.50 -2.39 20.65
N ILE A 219 -5.70 -2.28 20.06
CA ILE A 219 -6.04 -1.21 19.13
C ILE A 219 -6.09 0.12 19.90
N ARG A 220 -5.22 1.05 19.53
CA ARG A 220 -5.18 2.41 20.11
C ARG A 220 -6.08 3.38 19.35
N ARG A 221 -6.28 3.14 18.06
CA ARG A 221 -7.08 3.99 17.17
C ARG A 221 -8.03 3.12 16.36
N LEU A 222 -9.33 3.33 16.55
CA LEU A 222 -10.37 2.68 15.77
C LEU A 222 -11.16 3.75 15.03
N PHE A 223 -11.16 3.65 13.71
CA PHE A 223 -12.02 4.45 12.85
C PHE A 223 -12.99 3.50 12.15
N ALA A 224 -14.28 3.75 12.33
CA ALA A 224 -15.32 3.01 11.65
C ALA A 224 -16.34 4.03 11.13
N SER A 225 -16.59 4.02 9.82
CA SER A 225 -17.72 4.75 9.24
C SER A 225 -18.80 3.76 8.81
N ALA A 226 -20.04 4.11 9.14
CA ALA A 226 -21.21 3.60 8.42
C ALA A 226 -21.58 4.73 7.46
N THR A 227 -21.63 4.45 6.16
CA THR A 227 -22.29 5.39 5.26
C THR A 227 -23.77 5.15 5.34
N ASP A 228 -24.53 6.20 5.63
CA ASP A 228 -25.95 6.24 5.27
C ASP A 228 -26.01 6.04 3.75
N SER A 229 -26.52 4.88 3.33
CA SER A 229 -26.72 4.54 1.93
C SER A 229 -27.49 5.66 1.22
N MET A 230 -26.81 6.38 0.31
CA MET A 230 -27.45 7.30 -0.64
C MET A 230 -28.15 6.53 -1.76
#